data_AF-R4WTL4-F1
#
_entry.id   AF-R4WTL4-F1
#
_cell.length_a   1.000
_cell.length_b   1.000
_cell.length_c   1.000
_cell.angle_alpha   90.00
_cell.angle_beta   90.00
_cell.angle_gamma   90.00
#
_symmetry.space_group_name_H-M   'P 1'
#
loop_
_entity.id
_entity.type
_entity.pdbx_description
1 polymer ?
#
loop_
_entity_poly.entity_id
_entity_poly.type
_entity_poly.pdbx_seq_one_letter_code
_entity_poly.pdbx_strand_id
1 'polypeptide(L)'
;MRVRALAAEENAMTRKTMFRAWVLAWLVVAAVAWLGGCRKTAESGSTSSSSTAPAPPPAPSPQPASPPPPVQISDAAATATAGAAADEPGQLDQQVRINSFPSPVPPPSAETSPLTLMFVKAKAGHTTTFGDVEDALRDLIDAAGYDWRQFYAFPGGFAMVTRVEQTRPDWTPMPPPNRWAVNVGEIKNWSIAEVVRRFASAPSGFYQVLVFIVTDQPVVTSGKQATYSDLTSKLPPGADRLPSAISTRNTADGTRCTVLIYEFRKADGQDAAVVVPGSISARDHLQRSALWAGLAGAP
;
A
#
# COMPACT_ATOMS: atom_id res chain seq x y z
N MET A 1 -12.60 28.04 -32.70
CA MET A 1 -13.50 27.34 -31.74
C MET A 1 -14.25 26.13 -32.31
N ARG A 2 -14.52 26.01 -33.63
CA ARG A 2 -15.26 24.86 -34.19
C ARG A 2 -14.51 23.53 -34.32
N VAL A 3 -13.17 23.52 -34.31
CA VAL A 3 -12.38 22.29 -34.54
C VAL A 3 -12.26 21.40 -33.27
N ARG A 4 -12.40 21.98 -32.07
CA ARG A 4 -12.34 21.20 -30.80
C ARG A 4 -13.63 20.43 -30.48
N ALA A 5 -14.76 20.78 -31.09
CA ALA A 5 -16.03 20.10 -30.84
C ALA A 5 -16.12 18.74 -31.59
N LEU A 6 -15.55 18.65 -32.79
CA LEU A 6 -15.63 17.44 -33.61
C LEU A 6 -14.76 16.30 -33.07
N ALA A 7 -13.59 16.59 -32.49
CA ALA A 7 -12.72 15.57 -31.90
C ALA A 7 -13.28 14.94 -30.59
N ALA A 8 -14.21 15.62 -29.92
CA ALA A 8 -14.87 15.12 -28.72
C ALA A 8 -16.03 14.15 -29.07
N GLU A 9 -16.76 14.40 -30.16
CA GLU A 9 -17.84 13.52 -30.60
C GLU A 9 -17.31 12.20 -31.21
N GLU A 10 -16.19 12.25 -31.92
CA GLU A 10 -15.59 11.06 -32.54
C GLU A 10 -15.12 10.04 -31.47
N ASN A 11 -14.58 10.51 -30.35
CA ASN A 11 -14.17 9.66 -29.23
C ASN A 11 -15.35 9.08 -28.43
N ALA A 12 -16.51 9.75 -28.42
CA ALA A 12 -17.69 9.26 -27.71
C ALA A 12 -18.38 8.12 -28.46
N MET A 13 -18.35 8.14 -29.79
CA MET A 13 -18.99 7.12 -30.62
C MET A 13 -18.23 5.78 -30.58
N THR A 14 -16.89 5.83 -30.57
CA THR A 14 -16.04 4.62 -30.51
C THR A 14 -16.14 3.88 -29.17
N ARG A 15 -16.38 4.59 -28.06
CA ARG A 15 -16.57 3.96 -26.73
C ARG A 15 -17.91 3.23 -26.62
N LYS A 16 -18.97 3.75 -27.23
CA LYS A 16 -20.31 3.13 -27.18
C LYS A 16 -20.39 1.87 -28.04
N THR A 17 -19.69 1.82 -29.18
CA THR A 17 -19.64 0.64 -30.04
C THR A 17 -18.78 -0.47 -29.44
N MET A 18 -17.64 -0.14 -28.82
CA MET A 18 -16.84 -1.13 -28.09
C MET A 18 -17.56 -1.72 -26.88
N PHE A 19 -18.31 -0.91 -26.11
CA PHE A 19 -19.08 -1.40 -24.96
C PHE A 19 -20.16 -2.42 -25.37
N ARG A 20 -20.86 -2.19 -26.49
CA ARG A 20 -21.88 -3.11 -27.00
C ARG A 20 -21.29 -4.43 -27.51
N ALA A 21 -20.14 -4.38 -28.18
CA ALA A 21 -19.45 -5.60 -28.61
C ALA A 21 -18.96 -6.44 -27.41
N TRP A 22 -18.54 -5.78 -26.33
CA TRP A 22 -18.06 -6.46 -25.13
C TRP A 22 -19.17 -7.16 -24.33
N VAL A 23 -20.36 -6.55 -24.23
CA VAL A 23 -21.53 -7.17 -23.57
C VAL A 23 -22.03 -8.41 -24.33
N LEU A 24 -22.00 -8.39 -25.66
CA LEU A 24 -22.38 -9.54 -26.49
C LEU A 24 -21.40 -10.71 -26.35
N ALA A 25 -20.09 -10.45 -26.28
CA ALA A 25 -19.09 -11.49 -26.06
C ALA A 25 -19.25 -12.18 -24.69
N TRP A 26 -19.62 -11.42 -23.65
CA TRP A 26 -19.86 -11.96 -22.31
C TRP A 26 -21.09 -12.87 -22.22
N LEU A 27 -22.18 -12.54 -22.94
CA LEU A 27 -23.39 -13.36 -22.96
C LEU A 27 -23.17 -14.72 -23.64
N VAL A 28 -22.28 -14.79 -24.64
CA VAL A 28 -21.94 -16.07 -25.31
C VAL A 28 -21.14 -17.00 -24.39
N VAL A 29 -20.21 -16.46 -23.59
CA VAL A 29 -19.42 -17.27 -22.63
C VAL A 29 -20.29 -17.80 -21.48
N ALA A 30 -21.25 -16.99 -20.99
CA ALA A 30 -22.18 -17.43 -19.96
C ALA A 30 -23.12 -18.55 -20.43
N ALA A 31 -23.54 -18.53 -21.69
CA ALA A 31 -24.39 -19.58 -22.26
C ALA A 31 -23.68 -20.93 -22.40
N VAL A 32 -22.37 -20.94 -22.67
CA VAL A 32 -21.58 -22.18 -22.82
C VAL A 32 -21.30 -22.83 -21.45
N ALA A 33 -21.21 -22.05 -20.37
CA ALA A 33 -20.98 -22.58 -19.02
C ALA A 33 -22.20 -23.29 -18.41
N TRP A 34 -23.42 -22.97 -18.88
CA TRP A 34 -24.66 -23.56 -18.33
C TRP A 34 -25.04 -24.90 -18.97
N LEU A 35 -24.46 -25.25 -20.12
CA LEU A 35 -24.79 -26.49 -20.85
C LEU A 35 -23.90 -27.70 -20.48
N GLY A 36 -22.88 -27.54 -19.63
CA GLY A 36 -21.87 -28.57 -19.35
C GLY A 36 -22.03 -29.37 -18.03
N GLY A 37 -22.99 -29.02 -17.16
CA GLY A 37 -22.99 -29.44 -15.76
C GLY A 37 -24.10 -30.40 -15.33
N CYS A 38 -24.24 -31.56 -15.98
CA CYS A 38 -25.08 -32.66 -15.48
C CYS A 38 -24.41 -34.01 -15.72
N ARG A 39 -23.66 -34.51 -14.73
CA ARG A 39 -23.41 -35.95 -14.59
C ARG A 39 -23.69 -36.40 -13.16
N LYS A 40 -24.83 -37.09 -13.06
CA LYS A 40 -25.28 -37.96 -11.97
C LYS A 40 -24.25 -39.07 -11.72
N THR A 41 -23.92 -39.32 -10.47
CA THR A 41 -23.33 -40.60 -10.04
C THR A 41 -24.22 -41.18 -8.95
N ALA A 42 -24.66 -42.42 -9.16
CA ALA A 42 -25.54 -43.16 -8.28
C ALA A 42 -24.75 -43.95 -7.21
N GLU A 43 -25.33 -43.95 -6.01
CA GLU A 43 -25.42 -45.03 -5.01
C GLU A 43 -24.54 -46.29 -5.13
N SER A 44 -23.88 -46.64 -4.01
CA SER A 44 -23.90 -48.00 -3.47
C SER A 44 -23.54 -48.04 -1.97
N GLY A 45 -24.51 -48.44 -1.14
CA GLY A 45 -24.41 -49.56 -0.20
C GLY A 45 -23.37 -49.61 0.93
N SER A 46 -23.87 -49.42 2.16
CA SER A 46 -23.64 -50.24 3.38
C SER A 46 -22.23 -50.39 3.99
N THR A 47 -22.04 -49.95 5.24
CA THR A 47 -22.08 -50.81 6.45
C THR A 47 -21.65 -50.04 7.70
N SER A 48 -22.37 -50.31 8.79
CA SER A 48 -22.17 -49.80 10.14
C SER A 48 -20.85 -50.27 10.76
N SER A 49 -20.16 -49.41 11.50
CA SER A 49 -19.36 -49.76 12.68
C SER A 49 -19.04 -48.50 13.48
N SER A 50 -19.74 -48.35 14.60
CA SER A 50 -19.43 -47.43 15.69
C SER A 50 -18.11 -47.86 16.36
N SER A 51 -17.06 -47.05 16.20
CA SER A 51 -15.85 -47.15 17.00
C SER A 51 -15.70 -45.89 17.85
N THR A 52 -16.06 -46.03 19.12
CA THR A 52 -15.89 -45.01 20.16
C THR A 52 -14.40 -44.89 20.48
N ALA A 53 -13.77 -43.81 20.02
CA ALA A 53 -12.42 -43.46 20.42
C ALA A 53 -12.41 -43.01 21.90
N PRO A 54 -11.48 -43.50 22.75
CA PRO A 54 -11.36 -43.06 24.13
C PRO A 54 -10.88 -41.61 24.20
N ALA A 55 -11.42 -40.86 25.17
CA ALA A 55 -11.07 -39.47 25.42
C ALA A 55 -9.56 -39.32 25.76
N PRO A 56 -8.90 -38.24 25.28
CA PRO A 56 -7.52 -37.95 25.65
C PRO A 56 -7.42 -37.61 27.15
N PRO A 57 -6.30 -37.95 27.81
CA PRO A 57 -6.08 -37.62 29.21
C PRO A 57 -6.00 -36.08 29.41
N PRO A 58 -6.41 -35.59 30.59
CA PRO A 58 -6.36 -34.16 30.90
C PRO A 58 -4.92 -33.64 30.90
N ALA A 59 -4.75 -32.43 30.36
CA ALA A 59 -3.47 -31.73 30.35
C ALA A 59 -2.98 -31.47 31.79
N PRO A 60 -1.67 -31.60 32.06
CA PRO A 60 -1.11 -31.28 33.37
C PRO A 60 -1.25 -29.79 33.68
N SER A 61 -1.65 -29.49 34.92
CA SER A 61 -1.78 -28.13 35.45
C SER A 61 -0.45 -27.36 35.34
N PRO A 62 -0.47 -26.06 34.98
CA PRO A 62 0.74 -25.25 34.96
C PRO A 62 1.33 -25.11 36.37
N GLN A 63 2.59 -25.51 36.53
CA GLN A 63 3.37 -25.22 37.74
C GLN A 63 3.60 -23.70 37.86
N PRO A 64 3.50 -23.12 39.07
CA PRO A 64 3.92 -21.75 39.34
C PRO A 64 5.41 -21.57 38.98
N ALA A 65 5.72 -20.56 38.17
CA ALA A 65 7.08 -20.18 37.86
C ALA A 65 7.80 -19.71 39.13
N SER A 66 8.99 -20.27 39.38
CA SER A 66 9.89 -19.80 40.43
C SER A 66 10.30 -18.33 40.18
N PRO A 67 10.41 -17.49 41.21
CA PRO A 67 10.89 -16.12 41.05
C PRO A 67 12.35 -16.08 40.57
N PRO A 68 12.74 -15.09 39.74
CA PRO A 68 14.10 -14.93 39.29
C PRO A 68 15.04 -14.56 40.46
N PRO A 69 16.31 -15.01 40.44
CA PRO A 69 17.30 -14.61 41.42
C PRO A 69 17.65 -13.12 41.29
N PRO A 70 18.02 -12.45 42.40
CA PRO A 70 18.34 -11.03 42.40
C PRO A 70 19.61 -10.71 41.61
N VAL A 71 19.54 -9.59 40.90
CA VAL A 71 20.60 -8.96 40.10
C VAL A 71 21.81 -8.65 40.96
N GLN A 72 23.00 -9.10 40.54
CA GLN A 72 24.27 -8.60 41.06
C GLN A 72 24.72 -7.42 40.20
N ILE A 73 24.64 -6.22 40.77
CA ILE A 73 25.29 -5.01 40.27
C ILE A 73 26.72 -5.09 40.79
N SER A 74 27.67 -5.36 39.90
CA SER A 74 29.10 -5.22 40.20
C SER A 74 29.60 -3.89 39.64
N ASP A 75 29.86 -2.97 40.55
CA ASP A 75 30.71 -1.80 40.33
C ASP A 75 32.12 -2.26 39.99
N ALA A 76 32.61 -1.86 38.82
CA ALA A 76 34.03 -1.89 38.50
C ALA A 76 34.39 -0.65 37.68
N ALA A 77 34.81 0.39 38.41
CA ALA A 77 35.53 1.52 37.87
C ALA A 77 36.86 1.02 37.26
N ALA A 78 37.06 1.28 35.97
CA ALA A 78 38.36 1.19 35.33
C ALA A 78 38.56 2.42 34.45
N THR A 79 39.44 3.28 34.92
CA THR A 79 39.97 4.47 34.26
C THR A 79 40.72 4.07 33.00
N ALA A 80 40.26 4.50 31.83
CA ALA A 80 41.02 4.45 30.58
C ALA A 80 40.86 5.77 29.83
N THR A 81 41.90 6.60 29.93
CA THR A 81 42.12 7.77 29.07
C THR A 81 42.70 7.29 27.75
N ALA A 82 41.95 7.41 26.64
CA ALA A 82 42.49 7.52 25.28
C ALA A 82 41.37 7.73 24.25
N GLY A 83 41.49 8.77 23.41
CA GLY A 83 40.90 8.80 22.07
C GLY A 83 39.56 9.52 21.94
N ALA A 84 39.64 10.81 21.62
CA ALA A 84 38.53 11.56 21.05
C ALA A 84 38.08 10.95 19.70
N ALA A 85 36.90 10.36 19.70
CA ALA A 85 36.01 10.26 18.56
C ALA A 85 34.61 10.13 19.14
N ALA A 86 33.99 11.27 19.46
CA ALA A 86 32.55 11.29 19.60
C ALA A 86 32.00 10.88 18.23
N ASP A 87 31.43 9.67 18.16
CA ASP A 87 30.54 9.28 17.07
C ASP A 87 29.47 10.38 16.97
N GLU A 88 29.62 11.29 16.02
CA GLU A 88 28.61 12.27 15.72
C GLU A 88 27.34 11.52 15.27
N PRO A 89 26.19 11.68 15.97
CA PRO A 89 24.95 10.99 15.62
C PRO A 89 24.47 11.27 14.18
N GLY A 90 25.01 12.29 13.51
CA GLY A 90 24.65 12.66 12.14
C GLY A 90 25.42 11.93 11.03
N GLN A 91 26.55 11.28 11.32
CA GLN A 91 27.41 10.73 10.26
C GLN A 91 26.91 9.37 9.74
N LEU A 92 26.27 8.58 10.59
CA LEU A 92 25.63 7.31 10.21
C LEU A 92 24.40 7.55 9.31
N ASP A 93 23.57 8.54 9.64
CA ASP A 93 22.33 8.85 8.90
C ASP A 93 22.58 9.45 7.50
N GLN A 94 23.76 10.00 7.24
CA GLN A 94 24.14 10.49 5.90
C GLN A 94 24.52 9.36 4.93
N GLN A 95 24.88 8.17 5.44
CA GLN A 95 25.30 7.04 4.62
C GLN A 95 24.19 6.01 4.38
N VAL A 96 23.03 6.14 5.04
CA VAL A 96 21.90 5.23 4.85
C VAL A 96 21.30 5.41 3.45
N ARG A 97 21.60 4.47 2.56
CA ARG A 97 20.94 4.37 1.26
C ARG A 97 19.64 3.57 1.41
N ILE A 98 18.54 4.14 0.93
CA ILE A 98 17.26 3.46 0.87
C ILE A 98 17.00 2.87 -0.50
N ASN A 99 16.15 1.86 -0.55
CA ASN A 99 15.77 1.20 -1.78
C ASN A 99 14.98 2.13 -2.69
N SER A 100 15.09 1.91 -4.00
CA SER A 100 14.38 2.71 -5.00
C SER A 100 12.99 2.15 -5.28
N PHE A 101 12.01 3.04 -5.44
CA PHE A 101 10.70 2.71 -5.97
C PHE A 101 10.77 2.58 -7.51
N PRO A 102 9.95 1.71 -8.14
CA PRO A 102 10.06 1.48 -9.59
C PRO A 102 9.73 2.75 -10.39
N SER A 103 10.55 3.02 -11.41
CA SER A 103 10.30 4.04 -12.43
C SER A 103 10.64 3.44 -13.79
N PRO A 104 9.67 3.20 -14.69
CA PRO A 104 8.25 3.58 -14.60
C PRO A 104 7.48 2.85 -13.50
N VAL A 105 6.42 3.50 -12.99
CA VAL A 105 5.58 2.93 -11.93
C VAL A 105 4.66 1.84 -12.48
N PRO A 106 4.28 0.84 -11.66
CA PRO A 106 3.22 -0.08 -12.05
C PRO A 106 1.89 0.67 -12.27
N PRO A 107 1.03 0.23 -13.21
CA PRO A 107 -0.28 0.84 -13.42
C PRO A 107 -1.10 0.94 -12.14
N PRO A 108 -1.44 2.15 -11.69
CA PRO A 108 -2.37 2.31 -10.59
C PRO A 108 -3.80 2.09 -11.05
N SER A 109 -4.68 1.78 -10.11
CA SER A 109 -6.12 1.76 -10.31
C SER A 109 -6.65 3.17 -10.60
N ALA A 110 -6.12 4.16 -9.89
CA ALA A 110 -6.38 5.56 -10.13
C ALA A 110 -5.16 6.42 -9.74
N GLU A 111 -4.99 7.58 -10.35
CA GLU A 111 -3.94 8.55 -10.02
C GLU A 111 -4.49 9.97 -10.00
N THR A 112 -3.91 10.84 -9.17
CA THR A 112 -4.21 12.27 -9.20
C THR A 112 -3.47 12.96 -10.33
N SER A 113 -3.98 14.10 -10.81
CA SER A 113 -3.10 15.07 -11.46
C SER A 113 -2.00 15.52 -10.47
N PRO A 114 -0.80 15.91 -10.95
CA PRO A 114 0.27 16.36 -10.07
C PRO A 114 -0.17 17.56 -9.22
N LEU A 115 -0.16 17.40 -7.90
CA LEU A 115 -0.57 18.38 -6.92
C LEU A 115 0.59 19.31 -6.57
N THR A 116 0.29 20.59 -6.40
CA THR A 116 1.21 21.55 -5.80
C THR A 116 1.42 21.25 -4.31
N LEU A 117 2.59 21.60 -3.78
CA LEU A 117 2.94 21.38 -2.37
C LEU A 117 2.27 22.40 -1.41
N MET A 118 1.02 22.81 -1.66
CA MET A 118 0.32 23.82 -0.86
C MET A 118 0.03 23.37 0.57
N PHE A 119 0.04 22.06 0.81
CA PHE A 119 -0.07 21.48 2.14
C PHE A 119 1.19 21.65 3.00
N VAL A 120 2.31 22.06 2.39
CA VAL A 120 3.56 22.36 3.10
C VAL A 120 3.52 23.81 3.57
N LYS A 121 3.57 24.01 4.89
CA LYS A 121 3.57 25.34 5.48
C LYS A 121 4.88 26.05 5.14
N ALA A 122 4.79 27.14 4.39
CA ALA A 122 5.94 27.98 4.09
C ALA A 122 6.52 28.58 5.39
N LYS A 123 7.83 28.45 5.56
CA LYS A 123 8.59 29.08 6.66
C LYS A 123 9.30 30.31 6.08
N ALA A 124 9.03 31.49 6.65
CA ALA A 124 9.62 32.74 6.14
C ALA A 124 11.16 32.66 6.16
N GLY A 125 11.80 33.00 5.03
CA GLY A 125 13.26 32.94 4.89
C GLY A 125 13.85 31.53 4.79
N HIS A 126 13.03 30.49 4.62
CA HIS A 126 13.47 29.11 4.51
C HIS A 126 13.06 28.51 3.16
N THR A 127 14.00 27.90 2.46
CA THR A 127 13.72 27.12 1.25
C THR A 127 13.15 25.77 1.66
N THR A 128 12.00 25.40 1.09
CA THR A 128 11.36 24.11 1.36
C THR A 128 12.30 22.95 1.00
N THR A 129 12.43 22.01 1.92
CA THR A 129 13.19 20.77 1.75
C THR A 129 12.27 19.56 1.57
N PHE A 130 12.78 18.43 1.09
CA PHE A 130 11.99 17.19 1.08
C PHE A 130 11.59 16.73 2.48
N GLY A 131 12.36 17.08 3.52
CA GLY A 131 12.00 16.84 4.91
C GLY A 131 10.77 17.64 5.35
N ASP A 132 10.64 18.90 4.93
CA ASP A 132 9.41 19.67 5.21
C ASP A 132 8.18 19.07 4.51
N VAL A 133 8.37 18.51 3.30
CA VAL A 133 7.30 17.81 2.58
C VAL A 133 6.93 16.51 3.29
N GLU A 134 7.91 15.73 3.74
CA GLU A 134 7.70 14.51 4.53
C GLU A 134 6.93 14.82 5.81
N ASP A 135 7.35 15.82 6.58
CA ASP A 135 6.68 16.22 7.82
C ASP A 135 5.22 16.58 7.57
N ALA A 136 4.93 17.38 6.52
CA ALA A 136 3.57 17.75 6.19
C ALA A 136 2.73 16.56 5.72
N LEU A 137 3.30 15.65 4.92
CA LEU A 137 2.62 14.41 4.49
C LEU A 137 2.35 13.49 5.68
N ARG A 138 3.32 13.34 6.59
CA ARG A 138 3.16 12.59 7.84
C ARG A 138 1.98 13.12 8.63
N ASP A 139 1.97 14.42 8.91
CA ASP A 139 0.92 15.03 9.73
C ASP A 139 -0.47 14.81 9.11
N LEU A 140 -0.57 14.87 7.77
CA LEU A 140 -1.81 14.60 7.03
C LEU A 140 -2.28 13.15 7.16
N ILE A 141 -1.39 12.18 6.93
CA ILE A 141 -1.79 10.76 6.97
C ILE A 141 -2.04 10.29 8.42
N ASP A 142 -1.28 10.82 9.38
CA ASP A 142 -1.48 10.54 10.81
C ASP A 142 -2.85 11.09 11.25
N ALA A 143 -3.24 12.30 10.82
CA ALA A 143 -4.57 12.86 11.07
C ALA A 143 -5.71 12.05 10.40
N ALA A 144 -5.44 11.42 9.26
CA ALA A 144 -6.35 10.48 8.61
C ALA A 144 -6.34 9.07 9.26
N GLY A 145 -5.52 8.86 10.29
CA GLY A 145 -5.45 7.64 11.09
C GLY A 145 -4.51 6.55 10.54
N TYR A 146 -3.68 6.86 9.55
CA TYR A 146 -2.61 5.96 9.12
C TYR A 146 -1.44 6.08 10.11
N ASP A 147 -1.02 4.96 10.68
CA ASP A 147 0.03 4.87 11.71
C ASP A 147 1.35 4.29 11.17
N TRP A 148 1.38 3.94 9.88
CA TRP A 148 2.47 3.20 9.28
C TRP A 148 2.72 3.65 7.84
N ARG A 149 4.01 3.80 7.51
CA ARG A 149 4.50 4.18 6.19
C ARG A 149 5.92 3.67 5.95
N GLN A 150 6.31 3.61 4.68
CA GLN A 150 7.70 3.39 4.28
C GLN A 150 8.14 4.34 3.17
N PHE A 151 9.43 4.64 3.15
CA PHE A 151 10.06 5.56 2.22
C PHE A 151 11.00 4.85 1.25
N TYR A 152 10.95 5.31 0.00
CA TYR A 152 11.77 4.84 -1.10
C TYR A 152 12.39 6.02 -1.85
N ALA A 153 13.59 5.82 -2.39
CA ALA A 153 14.14 6.76 -3.34
C ALA A 153 13.32 6.73 -4.63
N PHE A 154 13.09 7.90 -5.23
CA PHE A 154 12.49 8.02 -6.56
C PHE A 154 13.30 9.06 -7.36
N PRO A 155 13.40 8.96 -8.69
CA PRO A 155 14.08 9.98 -9.48
C PRO A 155 13.57 11.38 -9.12
N GLY A 156 14.48 12.31 -8.79
CA GLY A 156 14.11 13.68 -8.42
C GLY A 156 13.46 13.86 -7.03
N GLY A 157 13.34 12.80 -6.21
CA GLY A 157 12.72 12.93 -4.89
C GLY A 157 12.53 11.60 -4.17
N PHE A 158 11.31 11.32 -3.73
CA PHE A 158 10.99 10.11 -2.95
C PHE A 158 9.57 9.60 -3.22
N ALA A 159 9.34 8.35 -2.85
CA ALA A 159 8.00 7.77 -2.74
C ALA A 159 7.72 7.37 -1.29
N MET A 160 6.54 7.70 -0.79
CA MET A 160 6.03 7.28 0.51
C MET A 160 4.85 6.34 0.29
N VAL A 161 4.90 5.15 0.90
CA VAL A 161 3.86 4.15 0.77
C VAL A 161 3.17 3.91 2.10
N THR A 162 1.84 3.91 2.10
CA THR A 162 1.04 3.60 3.30
C THR A 162 0.92 2.09 3.50
N ARG A 163 0.46 1.71 4.69
CA ARG A 163 -0.05 0.34 4.92
C ARG A 163 -1.29 0.07 4.06
N VAL A 164 -1.62 -1.22 3.95
CA VAL A 164 -2.87 -1.68 3.34
C VAL A 164 -4.05 -1.25 4.20
N GLU A 165 -5.03 -0.63 3.57
CA GLU A 165 -6.29 -0.23 4.18
C GLU A 165 -7.43 -1.10 3.66
N GLN A 166 -8.24 -1.65 4.57
CA GLN A 166 -9.51 -2.27 4.22
C GLN A 166 -10.62 -1.22 4.17
N THR A 167 -11.43 -1.30 3.13
CA THR A 167 -12.55 -0.41 2.88
C THR A 167 -13.87 -1.18 2.78
N ARG A 168 -14.97 -0.43 2.85
CA ARG A 168 -16.28 -0.90 2.42
C ARG A 168 -16.35 -0.95 0.89
N PRO A 169 -17.40 -1.57 0.30
CA PRO A 169 -17.60 -1.57 -1.15
C PRO A 169 -17.67 -0.16 -1.77
N ASP A 170 -18.00 0.85 -0.97
CA ASP A 170 -17.99 2.25 -1.35
C ASP A 170 -16.66 2.94 -1.01
N TRP A 171 -15.55 2.23 -0.85
CA TRP A 171 -14.22 2.80 -0.58
C TRP A 171 -14.09 3.66 0.68
N THR A 172 -15.13 3.72 1.53
CA THR A 172 -14.98 4.33 2.85
C THR A 172 -14.12 3.42 3.73
N PRO A 173 -13.15 3.97 4.48
CA PRO A 173 -12.35 3.17 5.39
C PRO A 173 -13.22 2.40 6.38
N MET A 174 -12.92 1.12 6.58
CA MET A 174 -13.48 0.38 7.70
C MET A 174 -13.03 1.02 9.03
N PRO A 175 -13.82 0.95 10.12
CA PRO A 175 -13.33 1.38 11.43
C PRO A 175 -12.25 0.40 11.94
N PRO A 176 -11.33 0.85 12.82
CA PRO A 176 -10.46 -0.06 13.55
C PRO A 176 -11.27 -1.11 14.35
N PRO A 177 -10.75 -2.33 14.55
CA PRO A 177 -9.47 -2.83 14.02
C PRO A 177 -9.54 -3.29 12.55
N ASN A 178 -10.74 -3.42 11.99
CA ASN A 178 -10.97 -4.01 10.66
C ASN A 178 -10.35 -3.20 9.52
N ARG A 179 -10.17 -1.88 9.67
CA ARG A 179 -9.40 -1.02 8.75
C ARG A 179 -8.05 -1.61 8.37
N TRP A 180 -7.48 -2.32 9.32
CA TRP A 180 -6.08 -2.72 9.41
C TRP A 180 -5.93 -4.24 9.46
N ALA A 181 -6.95 -4.97 9.01
CA ALA A 181 -7.06 -6.43 9.12
C ALA A 181 -5.92 -7.19 8.41
N VAL A 182 -5.29 -6.58 7.41
CA VAL A 182 -4.06 -7.11 6.82
C VAL A 182 -2.91 -6.71 7.74
N ASN A 183 -2.56 -7.60 8.68
CA ASN A 183 -1.38 -7.42 9.51
C ASN A 183 -0.13 -7.71 8.67
N VAL A 184 0.45 -6.63 8.18
CA VAL A 184 1.68 -6.71 7.39
C VAL A 184 2.92 -6.97 8.26
N GLY A 185 2.80 -6.99 9.60
CA GLY A 185 3.88 -7.28 10.56
C GLY A 185 5.09 -6.34 10.45
N GLU A 186 6.16 -6.63 11.20
CA GLU A 186 7.48 -6.04 10.94
C GLU A 186 8.00 -6.59 9.61
N ILE A 187 7.75 -5.82 8.55
CA ILE A 187 8.17 -6.21 7.21
C ILE A 187 9.68 -5.97 7.11
N LYS A 188 10.46 -7.04 7.31
CA LYS A 188 11.89 -7.02 6.98
C LYS A 188 12.15 -6.81 5.49
N ASN A 189 11.15 -7.01 4.61
CA ASN A 189 11.25 -6.82 3.14
C ASN A 189 9.90 -6.40 2.51
N TRP A 190 9.64 -5.10 2.32
CA TRP A 190 8.36 -4.60 1.78
C TRP A 190 8.35 -4.64 0.27
N SER A 191 7.38 -5.37 -0.27
CA SER A 191 7.00 -5.33 -1.68
C SER A 191 5.49 -5.29 -1.78
N ILE A 192 4.96 -4.69 -2.84
CA ILE A 192 3.55 -4.86 -3.19
C ILE A 192 3.26 -6.37 -3.32
N ALA A 193 4.23 -7.19 -3.76
CA ALA A 193 4.18 -8.66 -3.68
C ALA A 193 3.86 -9.24 -2.29
N GLU A 194 4.51 -8.76 -1.24
CA GLU A 194 4.40 -9.27 0.12
C GLU A 194 3.11 -8.78 0.78
N VAL A 195 2.75 -7.52 0.50
CA VAL A 195 1.43 -6.97 0.77
C VAL A 195 0.37 -7.90 0.18
N VAL A 196 0.48 -8.23 -1.12
CA VAL A 196 -0.50 -9.07 -1.81
C VAL A 196 -0.43 -10.56 -1.38
N ARG A 197 0.74 -11.13 -1.10
CA ARG A 197 0.84 -12.49 -0.50
C ARG A 197 0.16 -12.58 0.86
N ARG A 198 0.23 -11.51 1.67
CA ARG A 198 -0.47 -11.45 2.96
C ARG A 198 -1.98 -11.21 2.81
N PHE A 199 -2.45 -10.92 1.60
CA PHE A 199 -3.87 -11.08 1.31
C PHE A 199 -4.34 -12.52 1.31
N ALA A 200 -3.46 -13.52 1.15
CA ALA A 200 -3.90 -14.92 1.17
C ALA A 200 -4.68 -15.26 2.46
N SER A 201 -4.25 -14.71 3.61
CA SER A 201 -4.94 -14.81 4.90
C SER A 201 -5.87 -13.64 5.22
N ALA A 202 -5.94 -12.61 4.36
CA ALA A 202 -6.86 -11.50 4.57
C ALA A 202 -8.32 -11.96 4.41
N PRO A 203 -9.26 -11.31 5.12
CA PRO A 203 -10.68 -11.48 4.86
C PRO A 203 -11.03 -11.22 3.39
N SER A 204 -12.20 -11.67 2.94
CA SER A 204 -12.77 -11.13 1.72
C SER A 204 -13.12 -9.65 1.92
N GLY A 205 -12.95 -8.85 0.87
CA GLY A 205 -13.17 -7.41 0.97
C GLY A 205 -12.54 -6.59 -0.13
N PHE A 206 -12.59 -5.28 0.10
CA PHE A 206 -12.04 -4.22 -0.74
C PHE A 206 -10.90 -3.56 0.01
N TYR A 207 -9.82 -3.27 -0.69
CA TYR A 207 -8.61 -2.78 -0.08
C TYR A 207 -7.88 -1.81 -0.97
N GLN A 208 -7.12 -0.91 -0.36
CA GLN A 208 -6.30 0.03 -1.08
C GLN A 208 -4.93 0.24 -0.44
N VAL A 209 -3.98 0.65 -1.28
CA VAL A 209 -2.67 1.19 -0.88
C VAL A 209 -2.49 2.54 -1.56
N LEU A 210 -2.05 3.53 -0.79
CA LEU A 210 -1.73 4.86 -1.29
C LEU A 210 -0.22 5.00 -1.42
N VAL A 211 0.23 5.50 -2.56
CA VAL A 211 1.63 5.83 -2.81
C VAL A 211 1.73 7.30 -3.19
N PHE A 212 2.44 8.08 -2.38
CA PHE A 212 2.72 9.48 -2.63
C PHE A 212 4.08 9.57 -3.31
N ILE A 213 4.12 10.06 -4.53
CA ILE A 213 5.37 10.33 -5.25
C ILE A 213 5.61 11.83 -5.23
N VAL A 214 6.71 12.24 -4.60
CA VAL A 214 7.15 13.64 -4.53
C VAL A 214 8.40 13.78 -5.38
N THR A 215 8.30 14.51 -6.48
CA THR A 215 9.37 14.64 -7.47
C THR A 215 9.17 15.86 -8.36
N ASP A 216 10.24 16.37 -8.95
CA ASP A 216 10.25 17.35 -10.04
C ASP A 216 10.21 16.69 -11.44
N GLN A 217 10.24 15.36 -11.51
CA GLN A 217 10.20 14.59 -12.75
C GLN A 217 8.78 14.10 -13.09
N PRO A 218 8.45 13.88 -14.37
CA PRO A 218 7.20 13.24 -14.76
C PRO A 218 7.08 11.82 -14.17
N VAL A 219 5.95 11.54 -13.53
CA VAL A 219 5.60 10.17 -13.12
C VAL A 219 5.03 9.45 -14.34
N VAL A 220 5.71 8.38 -14.78
CA VAL A 220 5.33 7.61 -15.96
C VAL A 220 4.90 6.20 -15.57
N THR A 221 3.76 5.77 -16.10
CA THR A 221 3.20 4.44 -15.87
C THR A 221 3.71 3.45 -16.91
N SER A 222 4.08 2.25 -16.46
CA SER A 222 4.46 1.17 -17.38
C SER A 222 3.23 0.72 -18.19
N GLY A 223 3.35 0.64 -19.52
CA GLY A 223 2.22 0.41 -20.43
C GLY A 223 1.63 -1.01 -20.42
N LYS A 224 2.10 -1.91 -19.56
CA LYS A 224 1.53 -3.27 -19.42
C LYS A 224 0.45 -3.24 -18.36
N GLN A 225 -0.71 -3.82 -18.65
CA GLN A 225 -1.75 -4.03 -17.64
C GLN A 225 -1.15 -4.78 -16.46
N ALA A 226 -1.16 -4.17 -15.27
CA ALA A 226 -0.53 -4.72 -14.10
C ALA A 226 -1.19 -6.06 -13.78
N THR A 227 -0.47 -7.15 -13.99
CA THR A 227 -0.85 -8.42 -13.40
C THR A 227 -0.49 -8.41 -11.92
N TYR A 228 -1.14 -9.27 -11.14
CA TYR A 228 -0.71 -9.57 -9.77
C TYR A 228 0.80 -9.82 -9.72
N SER A 229 1.35 -10.55 -10.70
CA SER A 229 2.78 -10.82 -10.81
C SER A 229 3.65 -9.57 -11.07
N ASP A 230 3.15 -8.56 -11.79
CA ASP A 230 3.92 -7.33 -12.08
C ASP A 230 4.05 -6.43 -10.85
N LEU A 231 2.98 -6.39 -10.03
CA LEU A 231 3.03 -5.82 -8.68
C LEU A 231 3.90 -6.66 -7.73
N THR A 232 4.21 -7.92 -8.08
CA THR A 232 5.03 -8.82 -7.23
C THR A 232 6.54 -8.77 -7.48
N SER A 233 7.02 -7.88 -8.35
CA SER A 233 8.46 -7.64 -8.46
C SER A 233 9.01 -7.18 -7.11
N LYS A 234 10.05 -7.86 -6.62
CA LYS A 234 10.56 -7.74 -5.25
C LYS A 234 11.11 -6.32 -5.02
N LEU A 235 10.32 -5.44 -4.40
CA LEU A 235 10.89 -4.27 -3.76
C LEU A 235 11.57 -4.72 -2.44
N PRO A 236 12.80 -4.27 -2.18
CA PRO A 236 13.40 -4.43 -0.86
C PRO A 236 12.72 -3.45 0.13
N PRO A 237 12.86 -3.64 1.46
CA PRO A 237 12.16 -2.81 2.45
C PRO A 237 12.53 -1.33 2.30
N GLY A 238 11.54 -0.45 2.34
CA GLY A 238 11.77 0.99 2.46
C GLY A 238 12.23 1.34 3.87
N ALA A 239 12.69 2.57 4.05
CA ALA A 239 13.01 3.08 5.38
C ALA A 239 11.75 3.52 6.12
N ASP A 240 11.84 3.53 7.46
CA ASP A 240 10.83 4.08 8.37
C ASP A 240 10.81 5.62 8.38
N ARG A 241 11.92 6.24 7.96
CA ARG A 241 12.11 7.69 7.82
C ARG A 241 12.83 8.02 6.52
N LEU A 242 12.70 9.24 6.02
CA LEU A 242 13.51 9.70 4.90
C LEU A 242 14.96 9.95 5.35
N PRO A 243 15.98 9.36 4.71
CA PRO A 243 17.38 9.61 5.08
C PRO A 243 17.76 11.07 4.87
N SER A 244 18.69 11.56 5.69
CA SER A 244 19.20 12.94 5.61
C SER A 244 19.68 13.31 4.21
N ALA A 245 20.30 12.37 3.48
CA ALA A 245 20.75 12.53 2.09
C ALA A 245 19.63 12.92 1.11
N ILE A 246 18.37 12.62 1.45
CA ILE A 246 17.20 13.05 0.68
C ILE A 246 16.48 14.21 1.37
N SER A 247 16.19 14.10 2.68
CA SER A 247 15.34 15.05 3.40
C SER A 247 15.92 16.45 3.49
N THR A 248 17.26 16.59 3.54
CA THR A 248 17.94 17.90 3.58
C THR A 248 18.06 18.60 2.23
N ARG A 249 17.71 17.92 1.13
CA ARG A 249 17.76 18.53 -0.20
C ARG A 249 16.59 19.50 -0.37
N ASN A 250 16.87 20.65 -0.95
CA ASN A 250 15.84 21.62 -1.36
C ASN A 250 14.95 21.01 -2.45
N THR A 251 13.65 21.28 -2.40
CA THR A 251 12.74 20.97 -3.51
C THR A 251 13.06 21.87 -4.70
N ALA A 252 13.03 21.32 -5.91
CA ALA A 252 13.23 22.11 -7.13
C ALA A 252 11.94 22.86 -7.53
N ASP A 253 12.10 23.91 -8.33
CA ASP A 253 10.97 24.56 -8.99
C ASP A 253 10.24 23.55 -9.87
N GLY A 254 8.97 23.29 -9.57
CA GLY A 254 8.20 22.28 -10.27
C GLY A 254 8.06 20.94 -9.54
N THR A 255 8.64 20.76 -8.35
CA THR A 255 8.31 19.60 -7.51
C THR A 255 6.78 19.52 -7.28
N ARG A 256 6.22 18.35 -7.51
CA ARG A 256 4.79 18.03 -7.32
C ARG A 256 4.63 16.76 -6.51
N CYS A 257 3.44 16.60 -5.94
CA CYS A 257 3.01 15.36 -5.33
C CYS A 257 1.97 14.68 -6.23
N THR A 258 2.24 13.47 -6.68
CA THR A 258 1.26 12.63 -7.36
C THR A 258 0.88 11.48 -6.44
N VAL A 259 -0.43 11.24 -6.25
CA VAL A 259 -0.90 10.11 -5.46
C VAL A 259 -1.37 9.01 -6.38
N LEU A 260 -0.77 7.83 -6.24
CA LEU A 260 -1.17 6.60 -6.91
C LEU A 260 -2.00 5.76 -5.96
N ILE A 261 -3.08 5.19 -6.46
CA ILE A 261 -4.01 4.35 -5.71
C ILE A 261 -4.05 2.98 -6.35
N TYR A 262 -3.75 1.97 -5.55
CA TYR A 262 -3.86 0.58 -5.95
C TYR A 262 -5.05 -0.04 -5.23
N GLU A 263 -6.08 -0.40 -5.98
CA GLU A 263 -7.27 -1.10 -5.52
C GLU A 263 -7.07 -2.62 -5.60
N PHE A 264 -7.45 -3.33 -4.55
CA PHE A 264 -7.45 -4.78 -4.49
C PHE A 264 -8.82 -5.29 -4.06
N ARG A 265 -9.25 -6.39 -4.66
CA ARG A 265 -10.46 -7.11 -4.27
C ARG A 265 -10.11 -8.55 -3.95
N LYS A 266 -10.54 -9.03 -2.79
CA LYS A 266 -10.44 -10.43 -2.40
C LYS A 266 -11.84 -11.05 -2.27
N ALA A 267 -12.09 -12.10 -3.03
CA ALA A 267 -13.29 -12.93 -2.86
C ALA A 267 -13.01 -14.12 -1.93
N ASP A 268 -14.05 -14.76 -1.41
CA ASP A 268 -13.90 -15.94 -0.57
C ASP A 268 -13.23 -17.09 -1.34
N GLY A 269 -12.21 -17.71 -0.74
CA GLY A 269 -11.47 -18.80 -1.37
C GLY A 269 -10.69 -18.42 -2.63
N GLN A 270 -10.47 -17.13 -2.89
CA GLN A 270 -9.70 -16.62 -4.02
C GLN A 270 -8.56 -15.71 -3.53
N ASP A 271 -7.51 -15.60 -4.34
CA ASP A 271 -6.46 -14.62 -4.12
C ASP A 271 -6.99 -13.20 -4.38
N ALA A 272 -6.34 -12.20 -3.77
CA ALA A 272 -6.67 -10.82 -4.07
C ALA A 272 -6.28 -10.48 -5.52
N ALA A 273 -7.15 -9.77 -6.22
CA ALA A 273 -6.89 -9.26 -7.57
C ALA A 273 -6.81 -7.74 -7.57
N VAL A 274 -5.86 -7.21 -8.35
CA VAL A 274 -5.73 -5.77 -8.61
C VAL A 274 -6.90 -5.33 -9.49
N VAL A 275 -7.49 -4.19 -9.20
CA VAL A 275 -8.58 -3.63 -9.99
C VAL A 275 -8.03 -2.50 -10.87
N VAL A 276 -7.81 -2.76 -12.16
CA VAL A 276 -7.35 -1.76 -13.14
C VAL A 276 -8.24 -1.80 -14.39
N PRO A 277 -8.89 -0.70 -14.79
CA PRO A 277 -8.96 0.59 -14.08
C PRO A 277 -9.72 0.48 -12.76
N GLY A 278 -9.46 1.42 -11.86
CA GLY A 278 -10.16 1.55 -10.59
C GLY A 278 -11.64 1.87 -10.75
N SER A 279 -12.39 1.68 -9.68
CA SER A 279 -13.85 1.83 -9.67
C SER A 279 -14.33 3.25 -9.34
N ILE A 280 -13.47 4.09 -8.75
CA ILE A 280 -13.70 5.52 -8.51
C ILE A 280 -12.44 6.34 -8.82
N SER A 281 -12.56 7.67 -8.86
CA SER A 281 -11.41 8.55 -9.13
C SER A 281 -10.45 8.61 -7.93
N ALA A 282 -9.19 8.99 -8.18
CA ALA A 282 -8.22 9.16 -7.10
C ALA A 282 -8.64 10.23 -6.09
N ARG A 283 -9.30 11.29 -6.56
CA ARG A 283 -9.89 12.31 -5.68
C ARG A 283 -10.95 11.73 -4.75
N ASP A 284 -11.85 10.90 -5.27
CA ASP A 284 -12.93 10.31 -4.46
C ASP A 284 -12.38 9.39 -3.37
N HIS A 285 -11.37 8.58 -3.69
CA HIS A 285 -10.63 7.79 -2.69
C HIS A 285 -10.04 8.67 -1.59
N LEU A 286 -9.31 9.72 -1.98
CA LEU A 286 -8.68 10.65 -1.03
C LEU A 286 -9.70 11.44 -0.20
N GLN A 287 -10.88 11.74 -0.75
CA GLN A 287 -11.97 12.35 0.01
C GLN A 287 -12.53 11.38 1.05
N ARG A 288 -12.75 10.11 0.66
CA ARG A 288 -13.26 9.06 1.56
C ARG A 288 -12.27 8.69 2.66
N SER A 289 -10.98 8.81 2.40
CA SER A 289 -9.90 8.66 3.39
C SER A 289 -9.56 9.96 4.14
N ALA A 290 -10.34 11.03 3.98
CA ALA A 290 -10.13 12.34 4.64
C ALA A 290 -8.77 13.03 4.34
N LEU A 291 -8.11 12.67 3.25
CA LEU A 291 -6.81 13.21 2.84
C LEU A 291 -6.93 14.38 1.85
N TRP A 292 -7.97 14.39 1.02
CA TRP A 292 -8.08 15.33 -0.10
C TRP A 292 -8.05 16.80 0.33
N ALA A 293 -8.79 17.16 1.38
CA ALA A 293 -8.87 18.55 1.84
C ALA A 293 -7.51 19.09 2.30
N GLY A 294 -6.70 18.25 2.93
CA GLY A 294 -5.34 18.61 3.33
C GLY A 294 -4.40 18.71 2.12
N LEU A 295 -4.41 17.71 1.24
CA LEU A 295 -3.52 17.65 0.07
C LEU A 295 -3.79 18.74 -0.98
N ALA A 296 -5.06 19.07 -1.22
CA ALA A 296 -5.44 20.10 -2.18
C ALA A 296 -5.05 21.51 -1.72
N GLY A 297 -4.66 21.68 -0.45
CA GLY A 297 -4.73 22.95 0.25
C GLY A 297 -6.20 23.30 0.46
N ALA A 298 -6.63 23.44 1.71
CA ALA A 298 -7.95 23.99 1.97
C ALA A 298 -8.05 25.37 1.28
N PRO A 299 -9.21 25.75 0.70
CA PRO A 299 -9.42 27.11 0.23
C PRO A 299 -9.23 28.12 1.36
#